data_AF-A0A971G3K1-F1
#
_entry.id   AF-A0A971G3K1-F1
#
_cell.length_a   1.000
_cell.length_b   1.000
_cell.length_c   1.000
_cell.angle_alpha   90.00
_cell.angle_beta   90.00
_cell.angle_gamma   90.00
#
_symmetry.space_group_name_H-M   'P 1'
#
loop_
_entity.id
_entity.type
_entity.pdbx_description
1 polymer ?
#
loop_
_entity_poly.entity_id
_entity_poly.type
_entity_poly.pdbx_seq_one_letter_code
_entity_poly.pdbx_strand_id
1 'polypeptide(L)'
;MGSKGTLALATVFLLVVLVVLGIHPALAESSFLIDVDSLDMNRLKDTDYIGQVLSSNNAGIRIRKYISNSNELAAPVRLTLVQMDTQTLIFDKYYDYKSGTFDSGDIYLPFGGNQTIPFLVTLYVGDWVYALPFIHLPPRLEQNSACTYGVRMRDFNAALTQDWLMGTMLEIDSLRSQGSITIPLCASNNYLVGQATVTVTGDTLRVDLAFLSNANVEVASCQVFCIRDVGSLTTADPRRIGEPAYGVGQSIDISGADTVLLYVPMTLNFDS
;
A
#
# COMPACT_ATOMS: atom_id res chain seq x y z
N MET A 1 -23.99 53.04 -50.41
CA MET A 1 -25.14 52.13 -50.61
C MET A 1 -24.56 50.73 -50.62
N GLY A 2 -24.50 50.02 -49.50
CA GLY A 2 -25.62 49.30 -48.86
C GLY A 2 -25.36 47.81 -49.10
N SER A 3 -24.87 47.07 -48.11
CA SER A 3 -25.67 46.27 -47.16
C SER A 3 -25.55 44.76 -47.43
N LYS A 4 -24.97 44.07 -46.43
CA LYS A 4 -25.32 42.72 -45.89
C LYS A 4 -24.92 41.46 -46.66
N GLY A 5 -24.35 40.52 -45.89
CA GLY A 5 -24.81 39.12 -45.87
C GLY A 5 -23.70 38.06 -45.92
N THR A 6 -23.02 37.73 -44.80
CA THR A 6 -23.20 36.52 -43.93
C THR A 6 -22.69 35.17 -44.47
N LEU A 7 -22.10 34.40 -43.54
CA LEU A 7 -21.83 32.95 -43.47
C LEU A 7 -20.47 32.50 -44.06
N ALA A 8 -19.46 32.26 -43.22
CA ALA A 8 -19.24 31.09 -42.35
C ALA A 8 -18.44 29.99 -43.07
N LEU A 9 -17.21 29.70 -42.60
CA LEU A 9 -16.84 28.39 -42.06
C LEU A 9 -15.38 28.38 -41.56
N ALA A 10 -15.20 27.62 -40.50
CA ALA A 10 -14.00 27.43 -39.70
C ALA A 10 -12.82 26.78 -40.44
N THR A 11 -11.59 27.02 -40.00
CA THR A 11 -10.56 25.97 -39.93
C THR A 11 -9.51 26.26 -38.83
N VAL A 12 -9.73 25.60 -37.69
CA VAL A 12 -8.76 24.90 -36.82
C VAL A 12 -7.40 25.55 -36.50
N PHE A 13 -7.29 26.13 -35.32
CA PHE A 13 -6.04 26.23 -34.56
C PHE A 13 -5.74 24.86 -33.92
N LEU A 14 -4.72 24.17 -34.43
CA LEU A 14 -4.18 22.95 -33.82
C LEU A 14 -3.26 23.35 -32.66
N LEU A 15 -3.84 23.62 -31.49
CA LEU A 15 -3.07 23.70 -30.24
C LEU A 15 -2.91 22.26 -29.73
N VAL A 16 -1.76 21.65 -30.04
CA VAL A 16 -1.35 20.39 -29.42
C VAL A 16 -1.03 20.70 -27.96
N VAL A 17 -2.05 20.61 -27.11
CA VAL A 17 -1.85 20.45 -25.67
C VAL A 17 -1.27 19.06 -25.52
N LEU A 18 0.06 18.99 -25.37
CA LEU A 18 0.72 17.83 -24.78
C LEU A 18 0.06 17.65 -23.41
N VAL A 19 -0.91 16.74 -23.34
CA VAL A 19 -1.30 16.09 -22.11
C VAL A 19 -0.02 15.38 -21.67
N VAL A 20 0.69 16.03 -20.75
CA VAL A 20 1.64 15.36 -19.86
C VAL A 20 0.78 14.38 -19.07
N LEU A 21 0.52 13.21 -19.69
CA LEU A 21 0.32 11.99 -18.95
C LEU A 21 1.52 11.95 -18.02
N GLY A 22 1.25 12.12 -16.74
CA GLY A 22 2.24 11.90 -15.70
C GLY A 22 2.73 10.48 -15.86
N ILE A 23 3.77 10.31 -16.68
CA ILE A 23 4.73 9.24 -16.53
C ILE A 23 5.30 9.55 -15.16
N HIS A 24 4.66 8.98 -14.14
CA HIS A 24 5.30 8.85 -12.85
C HIS A 24 6.60 8.13 -13.22
N PRO A 25 7.78 8.70 -12.94
CA PRO A 25 8.97 7.88 -13.00
C PRO A 25 8.62 6.67 -12.13
N ALA A 26 8.75 5.45 -12.69
CA ALA A 26 8.77 4.25 -11.87
C ALA A 26 9.71 4.59 -10.72
N LEU A 27 9.16 4.66 -9.50
CA LEU A 27 9.91 5.04 -8.31
C LEU A 27 11.20 4.24 -8.38
N ALA A 28 12.34 4.93 -8.37
CA ALA A 28 13.61 4.25 -8.23
C ALA A 28 13.49 3.46 -6.92
N GLU A 29 13.27 2.15 -7.04
CA GLU A 29 13.06 1.26 -5.91
C GLU A 29 14.25 1.47 -4.97
N SER A 30 13.99 2.10 -3.82
CA SER A 30 15.04 2.48 -2.88
C SER A 30 15.66 1.20 -2.35
N SER A 31 17.00 1.12 -2.35
CA SER A 31 17.72 0.04 -1.67
C SER A 31 18.03 0.45 -0.23
N PHE A 32 17.83 -0.47 0.72
CA PHE A 32 18.18 -0.27 2.12
C PHE A 32 19.71 -0.37 2.31
N LEU A 33 20.33 0.67 2.87
CA LEU A 33 21.76 0.68 3.13
C LEU A 33 22.07 -0.02 4.45
N ILE A 34 22.80 -1.13 4.37
CA ILE A 34 23.46 -1.77 5.51
C ILE A 34 24.89 -1.23 5.58
N ASP A 35 25.11 -0.22 6.43
CA ASP A 35 26.44 0.28 6.75
C ASP A 35 27.04 -0.50 7.92
N VAL A 36 27.92 -1.46 7.59
CA VAL A 36 28.47 -2.42 8.55
C VAL A 36 29.27 -1.74 9.66
N ASP A 37 29.87 -0.58 9.40
CA ASP A 37 30.64 0.17 10.40
C ASP A 37 29.74 0.91 11.42
N SER A 38 28.47 1.14 11.08
CA SER A 38 27.52 1.82 11.95
C SER A 38 26.78 0.88 12.91
N LEU A 39 26.88 -0.44 12.70
CA LEU A 39 26.15 -1.45 13.43
C LEU A 39 26.83 -1.84 14.75
N ASP A 40 26.03 -2.10 15.77
CA ASP A 40 26.46 -2.72 17.01
C ASP A 40 26.51 -4.25 16.85
N MET A 41 27.71 -4.76 16.56
CA MET A 41 27.96 -6.18 16.32
C MET A 41 27.54 -7.10 17.49
N ASN A 42 27.46 -6.58 18.73
CA ASN A 42 27.07 -7.39 19.89
C ASN A 42 25.55 -7.61 19.97
N ARG A 43 24.77 -6.81 19.25
CA ARG A 43 23.30 -6.82 19.28
C ARG A 43 22.68 -7.49 18.06
N LEU A 44 23.46 -8.11 17.19
CA LEU A 44 22.97 -8.86 16.02
C LEU A 44 22.21 -10.16 16.36
N LYS A 45 21.91 -10.40 17.65
CA LYS A 45 21.02 -11.47 18.13
C LYS A 45 19.78 -10.93 18.85
N ASP A 46 19.71 -9.62 19.05
CA ASP A 46 18.60 -8.94 19.70
C ASP A 46 17.54 -8.62 18.65
N THR A 47 16.39 -9.27 18.74
CA THR A 47 15.28 -9.13 17.77
C THR A 47 14.80 -7.69 17.66
N ASP A 48 14.77 -6.94 18.76
CA ASP A 48 14.31 -5.54 18.76
C ASP A 48 15.31 -4.66 18.02
N TYR A 49 16.61 -4.88 18.23
CA TYR A 49 17.66 -4.19 17.49
C TYR A 49 17.58 -4.48 15.99
N ILE A 50 17.47 -5.76 15.61
CA ILE A 50 17.36 -6.18 14.20
C ILE A 50 16.13 -5.55 13.55
N GLY A 51 14.97 -5.60 14.22
CA GLY A 51 13.74 -4.99 13.72
C GLY A 51 13.88 -3.48 13.48
N GLN A 52 14.68 -2.78 14.28
CA GLN A 52 14.86 -1.32 14.14
C GLN A 52 15.92 -0.92 13.11
N VAL A 53 17.03 -1.66 13.01
CA VAL A 53 18.21 -1.22 12.23
C VAL A 53 18.54 -2.10 11.02
N LEU A 54 17.93 -3.29 10.93
CA LEU A 54 18.18 -4.28 9.89
C LEU A 54 16.86 -4.85 9.37
N SER A 55 15.85 -3.98 9.21
CA SER A 55 14.60 -4.32 8.54
C SER A 55 14.19 -3.22 7.57
N SER A 56 13.54 -3.60 6.47
CA SER A 56 13.04 -2.64 5.48
C SER A 56 12.02 -3.28 4.53
N ASN A 57 11.12 -2.47 3.98
CA ASN A 57 10.22 -2.81 2.87
C ASN A 57 10.80 -2.42 1.49
N ASN A 58 12.05 -1.96 1.45
CA ASN A 58 12.79 -1.64 0.23
C ASN A 58 13.03 -2.89 -0.62
N ALA A 59 12.82 -2.79 -1.94
CA ALA A 59 12.96 -3.93 -2.86
C ALA A 59 14.40 -4.46 -3.01
N GLY A 60 15.40 -3.73 -2.49
CA GLY A 60 16.79 -4.13 -2.52
C GLY A 60 17.57 -3.74 -1.27
N ILE A 61 18.77 -4.27 -1.16
CA ILE A 61 19.76 -3.92 -0.14
C ILE A 61 21.07 -3.47 -0.79
N ARG A 62 21.82 -2.65 -0.07
CA ARG A 62 23.16 -2.19 -0.44
C ARG A 62 24.05 -2.30 0.78
N ILE A 63 25.21 -2.93 0.64
CA ILE A 63 26.14 -3.19 1.74
C ILE A 63 27.34 -2.26 1.61
N ARG A 64 27.68 -1.57 2.69
CA ARG A 64 28.84 -0.70 2.78
C ARG A 64 29.74 -1.11 3.94
N LYS A 65 31.05 -1.13 3.69
CA LYS A 65 32.06 -1.41 4.72
C LYS A 65 33.36 -0.71 4.37
N TYR A 66 33.90 0.08 5.30
CA TYR A 66 35.26 0.59 5.22
C TYR A 66 36.27 -0.53 5.50
N ILE A 67 37.24 -0.67 4.58
CA ILE A 67 38.29 -1.69 4.63
C ILE A 67 39.60 -1.08 5.09
N SER A 68 40.15 -0.14 4.32
CA SER A 68 41.46 0.47 4.62
C SER A 68 41.70 1.74 3.80
N ASN A 69 42.59 2.61 4.26
CA ASN A 69 42.99 3.82 3.52
C ASN A 69 44.13 3.56 2.51
N SER A 70 44.60 2.32 2.37
CA SER A 70 45.74 1.96 1.52
C SER A 70 45.40 0.79 0.60
N ASN A 71 45.80 0.90 -0.67
CA ASN A 71 45.66 -0.19 -1.64
C ASN A 71 46.53 -1.40 -1.30
N GLU A 72 47.60 -1.20 -0.52
CA GLU A 72 48.45 -2.30 -0.03
C GLU A 72 47.75 -3.14 1.05
N LEU A 73 46.73 -2.56 1.68
CA LEU A 73 45.86 -3.20 2.67
C LEU A 73 44.50 -3.55 2.05
N ALA A 74 44.44 -3.74 0.74
CA ALA A 74 43.24 -4.25 0.09
C ALA A 74 42.97 -5.68 0.55
N ALA A 75 41.71 -5.99 0.82
CA ALA A 75 41.29 -7.32 1.26
C ALA A 75 40.35 -7.94 0.21
N PRO A 76 40.39 -9.27 0.02
CA PRO A 76 39.42 -9.94 -0.84
C PRO A 76 38.03 -9.80 -0.23
N VAL A 77 37.05 -9.41 -1.04
CA VAL A 77 35.66 -9.23 -0.61
C VAL A 77 34.75 -10.23 -1.29
N ARG A 78 33.94 -10.94 -0.52
CA ARG A 78 32.82 -11.75 -1.02
C ARG A 78 31.57 -11.41 -0.25
N LEU A 79 30.45 -11.36 -0.94
CA LEU A 79 29.15 -11.13 -0.33
C LEU A 79 28.22 -12.27 -0.72
N THR A 80 27.54 -12.83 0.27
CA THR A 80 26.49 -13.82 0.07
C THR A 80 25.21 -13.41 0.76
N LEU A 81 24.08 -13.81 0.20
CA LEU A 81 22.76 -13.60 0.76
C LEU A 81 21.98 -14.92 0.71
N VAL A 82 21.55 -15.39 1.87
CA VAL A 82 20.79 -16.63 2.00
C VAL A 82 19.44 -16.32 2.61
N GLN A 83 18.35 -16.81 2.00
CA GLN A 83 17.05 -16.81 2.63
C GLN A 83 17.04 -17.85 3.75
N MET A 84 16.79 -17.44 4.99
CA MET A 84 17.01 -18.31 6.16
C MET A 84 16.02 -19.47 6.24
N ASP A 85 14.75 -19.24 5.91
CA ASP A 85 13.69 -20.26 6.03
C ASP A 85 13.89 -21.43 5.08
N THR A 86 14.30 -21.12 3.84
CA THR A 86 14.47 -22.12 2.77
C THR A 86 15.91 -22.55 2.59
N GLN A 87 16.85 -21.87 3.25
CA GLN A 87 18.30 -22.00 3.04
C GLN A 87 18.73 -21.77 1.57
N THR A 88 17.94 -21.01 0.81
CA THR A 88 18.22 -20.74 -0.60
C THR A 88 19.27 -19.65 -0.71
N LEU A 89 20.36 -19.93 -1.44
CA LEU A 89 21.34 -18.91 -1.82
C LEU A 89 20.75 -18.01 -2.91
N ILE A 90 20.57 -16.74 -2.59
CA ILE A 90 19.95 -15.73 -3.46
C ILE A 90 21.01 -14.91 -4.19
N PHE A 91 22.10 -14.63 -3.51
CA PHE A 91 23.19 -13.82 -4.04
C PHE A 91 24.52 -14.38 -3.58
N ASP A 92 25.48 -14.44 -4.49
CA ASP A 92 26.87 -14.80 -4.21
C ASP A 92 27.77 -14.12 -5.23
N LYS A 93 28.61 -13.22 -4.74
CA LYS A 93 29.54 -12.50 -5.59
C LYS A 93 30.86 -12.29 -4.89
N TYR A 94 31.93 -12.67 -5.57
CA TYR A 94 33.28 -12.26 -5.27
C TYR A 94 33.54 -10.91 -5.96
N TYR A 95 34.03 -9.94 -5.19
CA TYR A 95 34.28 -8.57 -5.63
C TYR A 95 35.78 -8.30 -5.80
N ASP A 96 36.64 -9.32 -5.82
CA ASP A 96 38.10 -9.17 -5.83
C ASP A 96 38.63 -8.41 -4.60
N TYR A 97 39.85 -7.92 -4.69
CA TYR A 97 40.49 -7.12 -3.66
C TYR A 97 39.95 -5.69 -3.67
N LYS A 98 39.51 -5.23 -2.50
CA LYS A 98 38.99 -3.87 -2.29
C LYS A 98 39.74 -3.17 -1.16
N SER A 99 40.04 -1.90 -1.40
CA SER A 99 40.52 -0.91 -0.42
C SER A 99 39.50 0.24 -0.37
N GLY A 100 39.67 1.14 0.59
CA GLY A 100 38.73 2.23 0.83
C GLY A 100 37.41 1.70 1.39
N THR A 101 36.32 2.37 1.01
CA THR A 101 34.97 1.95 1.35
C THR A 101 34.45 1.02 0.26
N PHE A 102 34.28 -0.25 0.61
CA PHE A 102 33.54 -1.19 -0.21
C PHE A 102 32.06 -0.81 -0.24
N ASP A 103 31.48 -0.95 -1.42
CA ASP A 103 30.06 -0.74 -1.69
C ASP A 103 29.60 -1.80 -2.69
N SER A 104 28.60 -2.59 -2.33
CA SER A 104 28.13 -3.70 -3.17
C SER A 104 27.41 -3.25 -4.44
N GLY A 105 26.95 -2.00 -4.48
CA GLY A 105 25.83 -1.59 -5.33
C GLY A 105 24.50 -2.18 -4.83
N ASP A 106 23.43 -1.94 -5.59
CA ASP A 106 22.09 -2.40 -5.23
C ASP A 106 21.93 -3.89 -5.56
N ILE A 107 21.35 -4.64 -4.61
CA ILE A 107 21.03 -6.05 -4.72
C ILE A 107 19.53 -6.20 -4.51
N TYR A 108 18.81 -6.49 -5.58
CA TYR A 108 17.36 -6.69 -5.53
C TYR A 108 17.01 -8.03 -4.87
N LEU A 109 16.05 -7.98 -3.96
CA LEU A 109 15.56 -9.13 -3.22
C LEU A 109 14.45 -9.82 -4.01
N PRO A 110 14.32 -11.15 -3.89
CA PRO A 110 13.20 -11.87 -4.50
C PRO A 110 11.88 -11.37 -3.91
N PHE A 111 10.87 -11.22 -4.78
CA PHE A 111 9.53 -10.82 -4.35
C PHE A 111 8.89 -11.90 -3.48
N GLY A 112 8.61 -11.54 -2.23
CA GLY A 112 8.02 -12.43 -1.22
C GLY A 112 6.50 -12.41 -1.14
N GLY A 113 5.84 -11.58 -1.94
CA GLY A 113 4.44 -11.24 -1.69
C GLY A 113 4.29 -10.55 -0.34
N ASN A 114 3.31 -11.00 0.43
CA ASN A 114 2.87 -10.39 1.69
C ASN A 114 3.60 -10.93 2.92
N GLN A 115 4.77 -11.52 2.72
CA GLN A 115 5.48 -12.25 3.76
C GLN A 115 6.71 -11.47 4.18
N THR A 116 6.93 -11.42 5.49
CA THR A 116 8.22 -11.05 6.06
C THR A 116 9.22 -12.15 5.77
N ILE A 117 10.33 -11.83 5.10
CA ILE A 117 11.36 -12.81 4.73
C ILE A 117 12.67 -12.51 5.47
N PRO A 118 13.16 -13.45 6.29
CA PRO A 118 14.48 -13.34 6.92
C PRO A 118 15.59 -13.75 5.95
N PHE A 119 16.60 -12.89 5.83
CA PHE A 119 17.84 -13.13 5.10
C PHE A 119 19.04 -13.12 6.06
N LEU A 120 20.05 -13.92 5.74
CA LEU A 120 21.38 -13.80 6.30
C LEU A 120 22.31 -13.21 5.24
N VAL A 121 22.73 -11.96 5.45
CA VAL A 121 23.74 -11.27 4.65
C VAL A 121 25.10 -11.63 5.24
N THR A 122 25.97 -12.32 4.50
CA THR A 122 27.32 -12.62 4.97
C THR A 122 28.35 -11.91 4.11
N LEU A 123 29.05 -10.96 4.71
CA LEU A 123 30.15 -10.21 4.10
C LEU A 123 31.48 -10.77 4.60
N TYR A 124 32.30 -11.27 3.69
CA TYR A 124 33.67 -11.72 3.93
C TYR A 124 34.63 -10.62 3.51
N VAL A 125 35.54 -10.20 4.40
CA VAL A 125 36.58 -9.20 4.13
C VAL A 125 37.91 -9.73 4.67
N GLY A 126 38.74 -10.30 3.80
CA GLY A 126 39.94 -11.01 4.24
C GLY A 126 39.57 -12.16 5.19
N ASP A 127 40.12 -12.15 6.39
CA ASP A 127 39.85 -13.15 7.43
C ASP A 127 38.60 -12.84 8.28
N TRP A 128 37.98 -11.68 8.08
CA TRP A 128 36.82 -11.25 8.84
C TRP A 128 35.52 -11.68 8.16
N VAL A 129 34.57 -12.14 8.98
CA VAL A 129 33.23 -12.53 8.53
C VAL A 129 32.19 -11.75 9.31
N TYR A 130 31.35 -11.01 8.60
CA TYR A 130 30.22 -10.28 9.15
C TYR A 130 28.94 -11.00 8.75
N ALA A 131 28.27 -11.62 9.73
CA ALA A 131 26.98 -12.28 9.55
C ALA A 131 25.88 -11.34 10.05
N LEU A 132 25.12 -10.76 9.12
CA LEU A 132 24.16 -9.69 9.38
C LEU A 132 22.76 -10.24 9.08
N PRO A 133 21.94 -10.53 10.10
CA PRO A 133 20.54 -10.88 9.87
C PRO A 133 19.81 -9.65 9.33
N PHE A 134 18.97 -9.84 8.33
CA PHE A 134 18.17 -8.78 7.72
C PHE A 134 16.74 -9.26 7.52
N ILE A 135 15.77 -8.43 7.86
CA ILE A 135 14.34 -8.73 7.74
C ILE A 135 13.78 -7.91 6.58
N HIS A 136 13.45 -8.57 5.46
CA HIS A 136 12.70 -7.94 4.39
C HIS A 136 11.22 -7.95 4.75
N LEU A 137 10.66 -6.77 5.00
CA LEU A 137 9.26 -6.57 5.31
C LEU A 137 8.43 -6.61 4.02
N PRO A 138 7.14 -6.96 4.10
CA PRO A 138 6.24 -6.86 2.95
C PRO A 138 6.26 -5.46 2.34
N PRO A 139 6.05 -5.34 1.02
CA PRO A 139 6.01 -4.04 0.37
C PRO A 139 4.90 -3.18 0.94
N ARG A 140 5.20 -1.89 1.09
CA ARG A 140 4.21 -0.88 1.44
C ARG A 140 3.48 -0.42 0.18
N LEU A 141 2.18 -0.65 0.14
CA LEU A 141 1.32 -0.28 -0.98
C LEU A 141 0.67 1.08 -0.69
N GLU A 142 0.95 2.07 -1.52
CA GLU A 142 0.50 3.46 -1.32
C GLU A 142 -0.69 3.85 -2.21
N GLN A 143 -1.56 4.73 -1.68
CA GLN A 143 -2.70 5.34 -2.37
C GLN A 143 -3.69 4.33 -2.97
N ASN A 144 -3.90 3.21 -2.29
CA ASN A 144 -4.75 2.14 -2.77
C ASN A 144 -6.22 2.36 -2.40
N SER A 145 -7.12 2.01 -3.31
CA SER A 145 -8.55 1.97 -3.04
C SER A 145 -8.90 0.82 -2.10
N ALA A 146 -9.74 1.10 -1.11
CA ALA A 146 -10.29 0.10 -0.22
C ALA A 146 -11.77 0.39 0.07
N CYS A 147 -12.52 -0.65 0.44
CA CYS A 147 -13.92 -0.52 0.84
C CYS A 147 -14.37 -1.67 1.75
N THR A 148 -15.59 -1.56 2.31
CA THR A 148 -16.28 -2.70 2.91
C THR A 148 -16.57 -3.77 1.87
N TYR A 149 -16.44 -5.04 2.27
CA TYR A 149 -16.75 -6.17 1.40
C TYR A 149 -18.25 -6.31 1.16
N GLY A 150 -18.64 -6.60 -0.08
CA GLY A 150 -20.06 -6.74 -0.43
C GLY A 150 -20.30 -6.89 -1.93
N VAL A 151 -21.45 -6.40 -2.37
CA VAL A 151 -21.85 -6.40 -3.78
C VAL A 151 -21.03 -5.36 -4.53
N ARG A 152 -20.53 -5.70 -5.72
CA ARG A 152 -19.77 -4.74 -6.53
C ARG A 152 -20.70 -3.64 -6.99
N MET A 153 -20.25 -2.38 -6.90
CA MET A 153 -21.03 -1.24 -7.38
C MET A 153 -21.40 -1.39 -8.85
N ARG A 154 -20.49 -1.95 -9.66
CA ARG A 154 -20.72 -2.25 -11.08
C ARG A 154 -21.86 -3.23 -11.33
N ASP A 155 -22.15 -4.15 -10.41
CA ASP A 155 -23.22 -5.13 -10.57
C ASP A 155 -24.61 -4.47 -10.42
N PHE A 156 -24.70 -3.33 -9.72
CA PHE A 156 -25.90 -2.50 -9.72
C PHE A 156 -26.04 -1.69 -11.01
N ASN A 157 -24.96 -1.03 -11.45
CA ASN A 157 -24.92 -0.31 -12.72
C ASN A 157 -23.48 -0.23 -13.25
N ALA A 158 -23.27 -0.79 -14.45
CA ALA A 158 -21.96 -0.91 -15.05
C ALA A 158 -21.27 0.43 -15.39
N ALA A 159 -22.06 1.51 -15.48
CA ALA A 159 -21.56 2.87 -15.74
C ALA A 159 -21.04 3.58 -14.48
N LEU A 160 -21.28 3.04 -13.28
CA LEU A 160 -20.90 3.70 -12.02
C LEU A 160 -19.40 3.84 -11.86
N THR A 161 -18.66 2.76 -12.10
CA THR A 161 -17.21 2.72 -11.91
C THR A 161 -16.54 1.61 -12.72
N GLN A 162 -15.34 1.91 -13.21
CA GLN A 162 -14.40 0.90 -13.71
C GLN A 162 -13.45 0.39 -12.61
N ASP A 163 -13.46 1.03 -11.44
CA ASP A 163 -12.69 0.62 -10.28
C ASP A 163 -13.40 -0.50 -9.52
N TRP A 164 -12.63 -1.16 -8.69
CA TRP A 164 -13.15 -2.17 -7.79
C TRP A 164 -13.66 -1.52 -6.50
N LEU A 165 -14.98 -1.32 -6.45
CA LEU A 165 -15.68 -0.77 -5.29
C LEU A 165 -16.88 -1.65 -4.96
N MET A 166 -17.11 -1.85 -3.67
CA MET A 166 -18.18 -2.67 -3.13
C MET A 166 -18.97 -1.92 -2.07
N GLY A 167 -20.24 -2.32 -1.90
CA GLY A 167 -21.09 -1.92 -0.79
C GLY A 167 -21.85 -3.11 -0.22
N THR A 168 -22.22 -3.03 1.04
CA THR A 168 -22.93 -4.09 1.74
C THR A 168 -24.40 -3.72 1.88
N MET A 169 -25.30 -4.53 1.35
CA MET A 169 -26.73 -4.34 1.58
C MET A 169 -27.06 -4.77 3.01
N LEU A 170 -27.61 -3.85 3.79
CA LEU A 170 -28.03 -4.06 5.16
C LEU A 170 -29.55 -4.12 5.19
N GLU A 171 -30.07 -5.16 5.84
CA GLU A 171 -31.48 -5.25 6.20
C GLU A 171 -31.62 -4.76 7.64
N ILE A 172 -32.33 -3.65 7.80
CA ILE A 172 -32.24 -2.82 9.02
C ILE A 172 -32.92 -3.51 10.20
N ASP A 173 -34.03 -4.19 9.99
CA ASP A 173 -34.77 -4.86 11.07
C ASP A 173 -33.99 -6.05 11.64
N SER A 174 -33.37 -6.86 10.78
CA SER A 174 -32.46 -7.93 11.19
C SER A 174 -31.26 -7.37 11.93
N LEU A 175 -30.64 -6.31 11.42
CA LEU A 175 -29.49 -5.71 12.07
C LEU A 175 -29.85 -5.11 13.44
N ARG A 176 -31.03 -4.50 13.57
CA ARG A 176 -31.56 -4.00 14.85
C ARG A 176 -31.77 -5.14 15.84
N SER A 177 -32.26 -6.30 15.39
CA SER A 177 -32.43 -7.49 16.23
C SER A 177 -31.10 -8.13 16.67
N GLN A 178 -30.08 -8.06 15.82
CA GLN A 178 -28.74 -8.61 16.07
C GLN A 178 -27.83 -7.64 16.84
N GLY A 179 -28.17 -6.36 16.87
CA GLY A 179 -27.42 -5.27 17.49
C GLY A 179 -26.24 -4.78 16.65
N SER A 180 -25.45 -5.71 16.08
CA SER A 180 -24.30 -5.35 15.24
C SER A 180 -23.94 -6.41 14.21
N ILE A 181 -23.28 -5.99 13.13
CA ILE A 181 -22.63 -6.86 12.15
C ILE A 181 -21.19 -6.41 11.94
N THR A 182 -20.30 -7.37 11.68
CA THR A 182 -18.91 -7.11 11.28
C THR A 182 -18.73 -7.44 9.81
N ILE A 183 -18.17 -6.50 9.06
CA ILE A 183 -17.96 -6.59 7.62
C ILE A 183 -16.47 -6.45 7.33
N PRO A 184 -15.84 -7.37 6.58
CA PRO A 184 -14.43 -7.24 6.19
C PRO A 184 -14.15 -5.93 5.44
N LEU A 185 -12.99 -5.32 5.69
CA LEU A 185 -12.44 -4.23 4.89
C LEU A 185 -11.36 -4.79 3.97
N CYS A 186 -11.49 -4.52 2.68
CA CYS A 186 -10.59 -5.05 1.68
C CYS A 186 -9.98 -3.93 0.83
N ALA A 187 -8.68 -4.01 0.59
CA ALA A 187 -7.91 -3.10 -0.25
C ALA A 187 -7.43 -3.82 -1.52
N SER A 188 -7.38 -3.08 -2.63
CA SER A 188 -6.86 -3.55 -3.94
C SER A 188 -7.40 -4.91 -4.40
N ASN A 189 -8.64 -5.23 -4.04
CA ASN A 189 -9.34 -6.48 -4.37
C ASN A 189 -8.67 -7.78 -3.86
N ASN A 190 -7.65 -7.67 -3.01
CA ASN A 190 -6.84 -8.84 -2.65
C ASN A 190 -6.38 -8.87 -1.19
N TYR A 191 -6.43 -7.73 -0.48
CA TYR A 191 -5.87 -7.63 0.86
C TYR A 191 -6.97 -7.37 1.87
N LEU A 192 -7.12 -8.27 2.85
CA LEU A 192 -7.91 -8.00 4.04
C LEU A 192 -7.12 -7.05 4.94
N VAL A 193 -7.63 -5.83 5.15
CA VAL A 193 -6.92 -4.78 5.90
C VAL A 193 -7.58 -4.45 7.24
N GLY A 194 -8.77 -4.98 7.48
CA GLY A 194 -9.50 -4.73 8.71
C GLY A 194 -10.95 -5.19 8.64
N GLN A 195 -11.78 -4.56 9.48
CA GLN A 195 -13.21 -4.80 9.56
C GLN A 195 -13.96 -3.52 9.95
N ALA A 196 -15.19 -3.40 9.46
CA ALA A 196 -16.17 -2.41 9.89
C ALA A 196 -17.20 -3.07 10.79
N THR A 197 -17.42 -2.52 11.98
CA THR A 197 -18.52 -2.89 12.85
C THR A 197 -19.66 -1.89 12.62
N VAL A 198 -20.80 -2.40 12.16
CA VAL A 198 -22.00 -1.60 11.96
C VAL A 198 -22.96 -1.91 13.09
N THR A 199 -23.44 -0.86 13.76
CA THR A 199 -24.42 -0.96 14.86
C THR A 199 -25.66 -0.16 14.51
N VAL A 200 -26.83 -0.66 14.90
CA VAL A 200 -28.10 0.06 14.77
C VAL A 200 -28.76 0.14 16.13
N THR A 201 -29.06 1.36 16.58
CA THR A 201 -29.81 1.62 17.81
C THR A 201 -30.98 2.55 17.50
N GLY A 202 -32.21 2.05 17.64
CA GLY A 202 -33.40 2.76 17.17
C GLY A 202 -33.34 2.98 15.67
N ASP A 203 -33.37 4.25 15.25
CA ASP A 203 -33.26 4.68 13.84
C ASP A 203 -31.89 5.31 13.52
N THR A 204 -30.88 4.98 14.32
CA THR A 204 -29.52 5.46 14.12
C THR A 204 -28.58 4.32 13.78
N LEU A 205 -27.84 4.48 12.69
CA LEU A 205 -26.75 3.59 12.28
C LEU A 205 -25.41 4.25 12.60
N ARG A 206 -24.45 3.44 13.06
CA ARG A 206 -23.06 3.86 13.27
C ARG A 206 -22.10 2.81 12.70
N VAL A 207 -21.02 3.28 12.08
CA VAL A 207 -19.95 2.45 11.52
C VAL A 207 -18.64 2.78 12.21
N ASP A 208 -18.03 1.81 12.86
CA ASP A 208 -16.69 1.92 13.46
C ASP A 208 -15.73 1.01 12.69
N LEU A 209 -14.50 1.47 12.46
CA LEU A 209 -13.49 0.70 11.74
C LEU A 209 -12.40 0.21 12.70
N ALA A 210 -11.93 -1.01 12.48
CA ALA A 210 -10.75 -1.58 13.12
C ALA A 210 -9.84 -2.18 12.06
N PHE A 211 -8.59 -1.71 11.99
CA PHE A 211 -7.58 -2.21 11.06
C PHE A 211 -6.74 -3.31 11.68
N LEU A 212 -6.23 -4.22 10.86
CA LEU A 212 -5.32 -5.25 11.30
C LEU A 212 -3.96 -4.62 11.68
N SER A 213 -3.44 -5.00 12.84
CA SER A 213 -2.18 -4.45 13.35
C SER A 213 -0.99 -4.74 12.45
N ASN A 214 -0.98 -5.91 11.78
CA ASN A 214 0.08 -6.31 10.86
C ASN A 214 -0.01 -5.64 9.48
N ALA A 215 -1.15 -5.00 9.15
CA ALA A 215 -1.31 -4.29 7.88
C ALA A 215 -0.83 -2.83 7.94
N ASN A 216 -0.50 -2.32 9.14
CA ASN A 216 0.06 -0.97 9.35
C ASN A 216 -0.62 0.13 8.50
N VAL A 217 -1.95 0.15 8.59
CA VAL A 217 -2.81 0.95 7.72
C VAL A 217 -2.73 2.43 8.09
N GLU A 218 -2.47 3.27 7.10
CA GLU A 218 -2.65 4.71 7.15
C GLU A 218 -3.82 5.10 6.25
N VAL A 219 -4.81 5.79 6.83
CA VAL A 219 -6.00 6.23 6.10
C VAL A 219 -5.78 7.62 5.54
N ALA A 220 -5.68 7.73 4.21
CA ALA A 220 -5.58 9.03 3.53
C ALA A 220 -6.98 9.67 3.35
N SER A 221 -7.99 8.86 3.05
CA SER A 221 -9.38 9.31 3.01
C SER A 221 -10.33 8.18 3.39
N CYS A 222 -11.44 8.52 4.04
CA CYS A 222 -12.51 7.59 4.37
C CYS A 222 -13.83 8.35 4.51
N GLN A 223 -14.88 7.84 3.88
CA GLN A 223 -16.23 8.37 3.99
C GLN A 223 -17.22 7.22 4.15
N VAL A 224 -18.34 7.48 4.82
CA VAL A 224 -19.43 6.52 5.00
C VAL A 224 -20.66 7.06 4.28
N PHE A 225 -21.28 6.21 3.46
CA PHE A 225 -22.54 6.50 2.78
C PHE A 225 -23.58 5.44 3.14
N CYS A 226 -24.79 5.89 3.42
CA CYS A 226 -25.95 5.05 3.69
C CYS A 226 -27.01 5.34 2.61
N ILE A 227 -26.93 4.61 1.50
CA ILE A 227 -27.74 4.86 0.31
C ILE A 227 -29.03 4.05 0.40
N ARG A 228 -30.18 4.74 0.41
CA ARG A 228 -31.51 4.10 0.54
C ARG A 228 -32.08 3.69 -0.82
N ASP A 229 -31.90 4.52 -1.84
CA ASP A 229 -32.30 4.23 -3.21
C ASP A 229 -31.07 3.91 -4.07
N VAL A 230 -30.66 2.64 -4.04
CA VAL A 230 -29.52 2.15 -4.82
C VAL A 230 -29.74 2.32 -6.32
N GLY A 231 -30.99 2.28 -6.78
CA GLY A 231 -31.34 2.45 -8.19
C GLY A 231 -31.06 3.87 -8.72
N SER A 232 -31.02 4.85 -7.83
CA SER A 232 -30.70 6.25 -8.17
C SER A 232 -29.20 6.52 -8.39
N LEU A 233 -28.33 5.55 -8.05
CA LEU A 233 -26.90 5.71 -8.22
C LEU A 233 -26.55 5.85 -9.71
N THR A 234 -25.85 6.94 -10.04
CA THR A 234 -25.33 7.22 -11.39
C THR A 234 -23.83 7.52 -11.43
N THR A 235 -23.15 7.46 -10.27
CA THR A 235 -21.73 7.78 -10.09
C THR A 235 -21.14 7.03 -8.89
N ALA A 236 -19.85 6.67 -8.95
CA ALA A 236 -19.11 6.05 -7.85
C ALA A 236 -18.88 6.95 -6.63
N ASP A 237 -18.99 8.27 -6.83
CA ASP A 237 -18.96 9.28 -5.79
C ASP A 237 -20.40 9.78 -5.53
N PRO A 238 -21.10 9.25 -4.50
CA PRO A 238 -22.50 9.57 -4.24
C PRO A 238 -22.73 11.06 -3.92
N ARG A 239 -21.70 11.79 -3.50
CA ARG A 239 -21.82 13.24 -3.23
C ARG A 239 -22.25 14.03 -4.47
N ARG A 240 -21.90 13.55 -5.67
CA ARG A 240 -22.26 14.20 -6.94
C ARG A 240 -23.75 14.11 -7.27
N ILE A 241 -24.49 13.24 -6.60
CA ILE A 241 -25.95 13.11 -6.71
C ILE A 241 -26.67 13.52 -5.42
N GLY A 242 -25.97 14.23 -4.52
CA GLY A 242 -26.57 14.78 -3.30
C GLY A 242 -26.68 13.82 -2.13
N GLU A 243 -26.12 12.60 -2.23
CA GLU A 243 -26.05 11.70 -1.08
C GLU A 243 -25.09 12.27 -0.02
N PRO A 244 -25.51 12.31 1.25
CA PRO A 244 -24.68 12.83 2.33
C PRO A 244 -23.50 11.90 2.63
N ALA A 245 -22.31 12.50 2.80
CA ALA A 245 -21.11 11.81 3.26
C ALA A 245 -20.95 11.98 4.77
N TYR A 246 -20.76 10.87 5.48
CA TYR A 246 -20.59 10.83 6.93
C TYR A 246 -19.17 10.42 7.31
N GLY A 247 -18.75 10.79 8.52
CA GLY A 247 -17.50 10.31 9.13
C GLY A 247 -17.66 8.95 9.80
N VAL A 248 -16.54 8.25 9.99
CA VAL A 248 -16.49 7.04 10.83
C VAL A 248 -16.88 7.40 12.26
N GLY A 249 -17.67 6.53 12.90
CA GLY A 249 -18.18 6.71 14.27
C GLY A 249 -19.34 7.72 14.38
N GLN A 250 -19.71 8.39 13.29
CA GLN A 250 -20.84 9.31 13.29
C GLN A 250 -22.17 8.57 13.35
N SER A 251 -23.14 9.13 14.08
CA SER A 251 -24.54 8.70 14.07
C SER A 251 -25.22 9.13 12.77
N ILE A 252 -25.80 8.17 12.05
CA ILE A 252 -26.46 8.35 10.76
C ILE A 252 -27.94 8.03 10.92
N ASP A 253 -28.80 8.99 10.57
CA ASP A 253 -30.25 8.78 10.60
C ASP A 253 -30.71 7.89 9.44
N ILE A 254 -31.32 6.75 9.79
CA ILE A 254 -31.87 5.76 8.87
C ILE A 254 -33.40 5.63 9.01
N SER A 255 -34.07 6.62 9.64
CA SER A 255 -35.52 6.62 9.87
C SER A 255 -36.31 6.30 8.60
N GLY A 256 -37.15 5.29 8.66
CA GLY A 256 -38.03 4.86 7.56
C GLY A 256 -37.34 4.08 6.44
N ALA A 257 -36.10 3.59 6.63
CA ALA A 257 -35.44 2.70 5.68
C ALA A 257 -35.54 1.24 6.14
N ASP A 258 -36.07 0.37 5.27
CA ASP A 258 -36.09 -1.08 5.50
C ASP A 258 -34.74 -1.71 5.12
N THR A 259 -34.11 -1.18 4.07
CA THR A 259 -32.79 -1.60 3.59
C THR A 259 -31.91 -0.39 3.28
N VAL A 260 -30.61 -0.54 3.49
CA VAL A 260 -29.61 0.48 3.17
C VAL A 260 -28.39 -0.19 2.53
N LEU A 261 -27.89 0.38 1.44
CA LEU A 261 -26.56 0.06 0.94
C LEU A 261 -25.53 0.86 1.73
N LEU A 262 -24.76 0.18 2.57
CA LEU A 262 -23.59 0.74 3.21
C LEU A 262 -22.43 0.74 2.22
N TYR A 263 -21.91 1.92 1.92
CA TYR A 263 -20.74 2.10 1.06
C TYR A 263 -19.69 2.93 1.78
N VAL A 264 -18.50 2.36 1.99
CA VAL A 264 -17.41 2.98 2.74
C VAL A 264 -16.14 3.05 1.86
N PRO A 265 -16.04 4.00 0.92
CA PRO A 265 -14.84 4.16 0.12
C PRO A 265 -13.70 4.76 0.94
N MET A 266 -12.50 4.23 0.71
CA MET A 266 -11.27 4.64 1.36
C MET A 266 -10.11 4.73 0.37
N THR A 267 -9.13 5.56 0.72
CA THR A 267 -7.78 5.54 0.15
C THR A 267 -6.80 5.25 1.27
N LEU A 268 -6.01 4.18 1.14
CA LEU A 268 -5.14 3.67 2.19
C LEU A 268 -3.68 3.52 1.71
N ASN A 269 -2.74 3.70 2.63
CA ASN A 269 -1.42 3.09 2.54
C ASN A 269 -1.40 1.91 3.52
N PHE A 270 -0.83 0.77 3.14
CA PHE A 270 -0.77 -0.40 4.02
C PHE A 270 0.39 -1.32 3.64
N ASP A 271 0.85 -2.12 4.59
CA ASP A 271 1.83 -3.17 4.36
C ASP A 271 1.06 -4.42 3.90
N SER A 272 1.46 -4.98 2.75
CA SER A 272 0.72 -6.05 2.06
C SER A 272 0.75 -7.38 2.79
#